data_AF-A0A8T5TM73-F1
#
_entry.id   AF-A0A8T5TM73-F1
#
_cell.length_a   1.000
_cell.length_b   1.000
_cell.length_c   1.000
_cell.angle_alpha   90.00
_cell.angle_beta   90.00
_cell.angle_gamma   90.00
#
_symmetry.space_group_name_H-M   'P 1'
#
loop_
_entity.id
_entity.type
_entity.pdbx_description
1 polymer ?
#
loop_
_entity_poly.entity_id
_entity_poly.type
_entity_poly.pdbx_seq_one_letter_code
_entity_poly.pdbx_strand_id
1 'polypeptide(L)'
;MVSSDYDDILLLGKVLNSKTCLLILQYLAGKDASNQELYEKLKNKTKISYRSSIFEALKRIKKAGLVEKYYDDNSNQIKYKLKYKTFSFDFGKLELEMK
;
A
#
# COMPACT_ATOMS: atom_id res chain seq x y z
N MET A 1 -18.67 18.30 11.93
CA MET A 1 -17.38 17.56 11.86
C MET A 1 -17.54 16.51 10.76
N VAL A 2 -17.07 16.80 9.54
CA VAL A 2 -17.12 15.91 8.36
C VAL A 2 -15.69 15.53 7.92
N SER A 3 -14.70 15.78 8.79
CA SER A 3 -13.29 15.91 8.43
C SER A 3 -12.46 14.61 8.53
N SER A 4 -13.04 13.48 8.95
CA SER A 4 -12.32 12.20 9.09
C SER A 4 -12.40 11.37 7.81
N ASP A 5 -13.62 11.14 7.32
CA ASP A 5 -13.86 10.15 6.25
C ASP A 5 -13.31 10.61 4.89
N TYR A 6 -13.38 11.91 4.59
CA TYR A 6 -12.89 12.44 3.31
C TYR A 6 -11.36 12.33 3.19
N ASP A 7 -10.63 12.62 4.27
CA ASP A 7 -9.18 12.55 4.29
C ASP A 7 -8.68 11.11 4.17
N ASP A 8 -9.41 10.15 4.76
CA ASP A 8 -9.14 8.73 4.65
C ASP A 8 -9.39 8.21 3.23
N ILE A 9 -10.51 8.61 2.59
CA ILE A 9 -10.80 8.30 1.19
C ILE A 9 -9.74 8.89 0.27
N LEU A 10 -9.33 10.15 0.49
CA LEU A 10 -8.29 10.79 -0.32
C LEU A 10 -6.93 10.10 -0.15
N LEU A 11 -6.59 9.66 1.07
CA LEU A 11 -5.38 8.91 1.35
C LEU A 11 -5.39 7.55 0.65
N LEU A 12 -6.50 6.82 0.74
CA LEU A 12 -6.71 5.56 0.02
C LEU A 12 -6.59 5.77 -1.50
N GLY A 13 -7.26 6.78 -2.05
CA GLY A 13 -7.18 7.13 -3.46
C GLY A 13 -5.76 7.42 -3.92
N LYS A 14 -4.98 8.18 -3.13
CA LYS A 14 -3.55 8.44 -3.41
C LYS A 14 -2.71 7.17 -3.40
N VAL A 15 -2.99 6.24 -2.49
CA VAL A 15 -2.29 4.95 -2.42
C VAL A 15 -2.63 4.09 -3.64
N LEU A 16 -3.91 3.98 -3.98
CA LEU A 16 -4.38 3.16 -5.10
C LEU A 16 -4.01 3.75 -6.47
N ASN A 17 -3.85 5.07 -6.59
CA ASN A 17 -3.35 5.70 -7.81
C ASN A 17 -1.82 5.54 -8.01
N SER A 18 -1.09 5.04 -7.02
CA SER A 18 0.36 4.90 -7.11
C SER A 18 0.77 3.51 -7.61
N LYS A 19 1.37 3.44 -8.81
CA LYS A 19 1.90 2.20 -9.40
C LYS A 19 2.82 1.42 -8.44
N THR A 20 3.71 2.12 -7.75
CA THR A 20 4.61 1.50 -6.75
C THR A 20 3.83 0.89 -5.60
N CYS A 21 2.83 1.60 -5.06
CA CYS A 21 2.01 1.07 -3.98
C CYS A 21 1.20 -0.15 -4.43
N LEU A 22 0.59 -0.10 -5.62
CA LEU A 22 -0.15 -1.22 -6.18
C LEU A 22 0.72 -2.47 -6.34
N LEU A 23 1.97 -2.30 -6.81
CA LEU A 23 2.90 -3.42 -6.94
C LEU A 23 3.34 -4.00 -5.59
N ILE A 24 3.53 -3.14 -4.58
CA ILE A 24 3.80 -3.61 -3.22
C ILE A 24 2.60 -4.40 -2.68
N LEU A 25 1.38 -3.86 -2.80
CA LEU A 25 0.16 -4.54 -2.38
C LEU A 25 -0.03 -5.88 -3.10
N GLN A 26 0.21 -5.92 -4.42
CA GLN A 26 0.15 -7.15 -5.21
C GLN A 26 1.18 -8.19 -4.75
N TYR A 27 2.39 -7.77 -4.39
CA TYR A 27 3.40 -8.68 -3.85
C TYR A 27 2.98 -9.23 -2.48
N LEU A 28 2.52 -8.34 -1.60
CA LEU A 28 2.07 -8.68 -0.25
C LEU A 28 0.79 -9.53 -0.24
N ALA A 29 -0.01 -9.51 -1.31
CA ALA A 29 -1.14 -10.41 -1.47
C ALA A 29 -0.73 -11.90 -1.56
N GLY A 30 0.49 -12.17 -2.02
CA GLY A 30 1.04 -13.52 -2.10
C GLY A 30 1.81 -13.94 -0.85
N LYS A 31 2.59 -13.04 -0.25
CA LYS A 31 3.39 -13.31 0.95
C LYS A 31 3.85 -12.06 1.68
N ASP A 32 4.13 -12.20 2.96
CA ASP A 32 4.73 -11.16 3.79
C ASP A 32 6.17 -10.87 3.36
N ALA A 33 6.59 -9.62 3.48
CA ALA A 33 7.87 -9.18 2.94
C ALA A 33 8.50 -8.03 3.71
N SER A 34 9.82 -8.01 3.77
CA SER A 34 10.59 -6.87 4.26
C SER A 34 10.72 -5.78 3.20
N ASN A 35 11.12 -4.58 3.62
CA ASN A 35 11.45 -3.48 2.71
C ASN A 35 12.56 -3.87 1.72
N GLN A 36 13.48 -4.75 2.11
CA GLN A 36 14.56 -5.21 1.24
C GLN A 36 14.04 -6.14 0.14
N GLU A 37 13.22 -7.12 0.52
CA GLU A 37 12.64 -8.08 -0.43
C GLU A 37 11.76 -7.39 -1.47
N LEU A 38 10.97 -6.40 -1.04
CA LEU A 38 10.15 -5.57 -1.92
C LEU A 38 11.01 -4.75 -2.89
N TYR A 39 12.08 -4.12 -2.42
CA TYR A 39 12.99 -3.38 -3.29
C TYR A 39 13.63 -4.28 -4.34
N GLU A 40 14.19 -5.42 -3.93
CA GLU A 40 14.84 -6.35 -4.84
C GLU A 40 13.89 -6.89 -5.91
N LYS A 41 12.62 -7.14 -5.55
CA LYS A 41 11.63 -7.60 -6.52
C LYS A 41 11.14 -6.50 -7.47
N LEU A 42 11.02 -5.27 -6.97
CA LEU A 42 10.32 -4.19 -7.69
C LEU A 42 11.26 -3.22 -8.42
N LYS A 43 12.56 -3.17 -8.08
CA LYS A 43 13.52 -2.25 -8.70
C LYS A 43 13.48 -2.26 -10.24
N ASN A 44 13.32 -3.44 -10.83
CA ASN A 44 13.27 -3.63 -12.27
C ASN A 44 11.88 -3.33 -12.90
N LYS A 45 10.79 -3.39 -12.12
CA LYS A 45 9.42 -3.21 -12.64
C LYS A 45 8.99 -1.75 -12.75
N THR A 46 9.59 -0.88 -11.95
CA THR A 46 9.12 0.51 -11.77
C THR A 46 10.20 1.56 -11.95
N LYS A 47 11.38 1.21 -12.47
CA LYS A 47 12.56 2.09 -12.49
C LYS A 47 12.80 2.74 -11.12
N ILE A 48 12.62 1.96 -10.04
CA ILE A 48 12.83 2.47 -8.68
C ILE A 48 14.33 2.41 -8.42
N SER A 49 14.96 3.58 -8.41
CA SER A 49 16.40 3.71 -8.20
C SER A 49 16.81 3.55 -6.73
N TYR A 50 15.88 3.76 -5.78
CA TYR A 50 16.23 3.84 -4.36
C TYR A 50 15.29 3.02 -3.47
N ARG A 51 15.88 2.32 -2.49
CA ARG A 51 15.15 1.59 -1.44
C ARG A 51 14.29 2.51 -0.58
N SER A 52 14.67 3.77 -0.42
CA SER A 52 13.87 4.79 0.29
C SER A 52 12.48 5.00 -0.34
N SER A 53 12.36 4.87 -1.67
CA SER A 53 11.07 5.00 -2.35
C SER A 53 10.09 3.89 -1.96
N ILE A 54 10.57 2.66 -1.73
CA ILE A 54 9.76 1.56 -1.22
C ILE A 54 9.34 1.83 0.22
N PHE A 55 10.27 2.32 1.05
CA PHE A 55 9.99 2.67 2.44
C PHE A 55 8.90 3.75 2.57
N GLU A 56 8.99 4.82 1.78
CA GLU A 56 7.95 5.88 1.76
C GLU A 56 6.62 5.37 1.23
N ALA A 57 6.63 4.47 0.24
CA ALA A 57 5.42 3.81 -0.21
C ALA A 57 4.77 2.97 0.91
N LEU A 58 5.55 2.15 1.62
CA LEU A 58 5.07 1.37 2.76
C LEU A 58 4.52 2.24 3.89
N LYS A 59 5.14 3.39 4.17
CA LYS A 59 4.64 4.34 5.18
C LYS A 59 3.25 4.87 4.81
N ARG A 60 3.03 5.22 3.53
CA ARG A 60 1.72 5.66 3.02
C ARG A 60 0.69 4.55 3.06
N ILE A 61 1.03 3.35 2.61
CA ILE A 61 0.13 2.19 2.63
C ILE A 61 -0.27 1.84 4.07
N LYS A 62 0.68 1.89 5.02
CA LYS A 62 0.42 1.69 6.44
C LYS A 62 -0.49 2.79 7.00
N LYS A 63 -0.25 4.05 6.66
CA LYS A 63 -1.09 5.18 7.07
C LYS A 63 -2.53 5.00 6.57
N ALA A 64 -2.70 4.45 5.37
CA ALA A 64 -4.00 4.10 4.80
C ALA A 64 -4.63 2.82 5.40
N GLY A 65 -3.99 2.20 6.40
CA GLY A 65 -4.52 1.03 7.10
C GLY A 65 -4.51 -0.28 6.30
N LEU A 66 -3.86 -0.33 5.13
CA LEU A 66 -3.91 -1.51 4.26
C LEU A 66 -2.88 -2.60 4.65
N VAL A 67 -1.83 -2.23 5.37
CA VAL A 67 -0.76 -3.15 5.82
C VAL A 67 -0.45 -2.99 7.30
N GLU A 68 0.04 -4.07 7.88
CA GLU A 68 0.61 -4.09 9.22
C GLU A 68 2.12 -4.35 9.15
N LYS A 69 2.85 -3.67 10.04
CA LYS A 69 4.30 -3.84 10.22
C LYS A 69 4.51 -4.68 11.48
N TYR A 70 5.29 -5.75 11.39
CA TYR A 70 5.62 -6.62 12.51
C TYR A 70 7.09 -7.04 12.45
N TYR A 71 7.62 -7.53 13.57
CA TYR A 71 8.93 -8.16 13.63
C TYR A 71 8.74 -9.66 13.47
N ASP A 72 9.43 -10.27 12.51
CA ASP A 72 9.42 -11.71 12.28
C ASP A 72 10.64 -12.32 12.97
N ASP A 73 10.42 -12.99 14.11
CA ASP A 73 11.46 -13.61 14.93
C ASP A 73 12.23 -14.70 14.17
N ASN A 74 11.60 -15.35 13.18
CA ASN A 74 12.25 -16.43 12.43
C ASN A 74 13.37 -15.91 11.53
N SER A 75 13.15 -14.73 10.94
CA SER A 75 14.10 -14.09 10.03
C SER A 75 14.84 -12.90 10.66
N ASN A 76 14.54 -12.57 11.92
CA ASN A 76 15.05 -11.42 12.66
C ASN A 76 14.90 -10.10 11.88
N GLN A 77 13.77 -9.93 11.17
CA GLN A 77 13.54 -8.79 10.29
C GLN A 77 12.16 -8.19 10.44
N ILE A 78 12.07 -6.89 10.17
CA ILE A 78 10.79 -6.20 10.03
C ILE A 78 10.14 -6.61 8.71
N LYS A 79 8.92 -7.14 8.80
CA LYS A 79 8.08 -7.49 7.66
C LYS A 79 6.78 -6.72 7.67
N TYR A 80 6.16 -6.71 6.49
CA TYR A 80 4.86 -6.13 6.23
C TYR A 80 3.94 -7.21 5.70
N LYS A 81 2.68 -7.19 6.16
CA LYS A 81 1.61 -8.08 5.70
C LYS A 81 0.37 -7.27 5.33
N LEU A 82 -0.43 -7.76 4.39
CA LEU A 82 -1.74 -7.16 4.14
C LEU A 82 -2.63 -7.35 5.35
N LYS A 83 -3.35 -6.28 5.72
CA LYS A 83 -4.35 -6.34 6.79
C LYS A 83 -5.66 -6.98 6.29
N TYR A 84 -5.98 -6.75 5.03
CA TYR A 84 -7.20 -7.24 4.39
C TYR A 84 -6.86 -7.98 3.10
N LYS A 85 -7.54 -9.12 2.86
CA LYS A 85 -7.40 -9.87 1.60
C LYS A 85 -8.31 -9.33 0.50
N THR A 86 -9.44 -8.73 0.90
CA THR A 86 -10.44 -8.14 0.01
C THR A 86 -10.93 -6.83 0.61
N PHE A 87 -11.24 -5.87 -0.25
CA PHE A 87 -11.91 -4.63 0.12
C PHE A 87 -12.88 -4.24 -0.99
N SER A 88 -14.02 -3.66 -0.62
CA SER A 88 -15.05 -3.16 -1.52
C SER A 88 -15.25 -1.67 -1.27
N PHE A 89 -15.37 -0.90 -2.35
CA PHE A 89 -15.77 0.50 -2.29
C PHE A 89 -17.24 0.60 -2.66
N ASP A 90 -18.04 1.11 -1.74
CA ASP A 90 -19.40 1.52 -2.02
C ASP A 90 -19.41 3.04 -2.17
N PHE A 91 -19.67 3.52 -3.39
CA PHE A 91 -19.78 4.94 -3.68
C PHE A 91 -21.24 5.44 -3.62
N GLY A 92 -22.20 4.59 -3.23
CA GLY A 92 -23.63 4.90 -3.20
C GLY A 92 -24.19 5.22 -4.58
N LYS A 93 -24.96 6.31 -4.69
CA LYS A 93 -25.42 6.88 -5.97
C LYS A 93 -24.40 7.90 -6.47
N LEU A 94 -23.32 7.43 -7.06
CA LEU A 94 -22.33 8.31 -7.70
C LEU A 94 -22.78 8.60 -9.15
N GLU A 95 -23.39 9.76 -9.38
CA GLU A 95 -23.63 10.26 -10.74
C GLU A 95 -22.36 10.95 -11.24
N LEU A 96 -21.63 10.27 -12.14
CA LEU A 96 -20.43 10.80 -12.77
C LEU A 96 -20.80 11.41 -14.13
N GLU A 97 -20.93 12.73 -14.18
CA GLU A 97 -20.87 13.45 -15.45
C GLU A 97 -19.39 13.66 -15.83
N MET A 98 -18.93 12.96 -16.86
CA MET A 98 -17.63 13.25 -17.48
C MET A 98 -17.86 14.17 -18.67
N LYS A 99 -17.16 15.32 -18.69
CA LYS A 99 -17.07 16.21 -19.85
C LYS A 99 -16.02 15.72 -20.84
#